data_AF-B0PAN7-F1
#
_entry.id   AF-B0PAN7-F1
#
_cell.length_a   1.000
_cell.length_b   1.000
_cell.length_c   1.000
_cell.angle_alpha   90.00
_cell.angle_beta   90.00
_cell.angle_gamma   90.00
#
_symmetry.space_group_name_H-M   'P 1'
#
loop_
_entity.id
_entity.type
_entity.pdbx_description
1 polymer ?
#
loop_
_entity_poly.entity_id
_entity_poly.type
_entity_poly.pdbx_seq_one_letter_code
_entity_poly.pdbx_strand_id
1 'polypeptide(L)' 'MVMMKCSVCGFEFEAAKEIHYIARVKGSKGFSNLFGEEESIFDAFDCPKCGCQIAVQERKRKLEKVMEDEANTALPY' A
#
# COMPACT_ATOMS: atom_id res chain seq x y z
N MET A 1 -8.61 11.39 -19.79
CA MET A 1 -7.32 10.65 -19.76
C MET A 1 -6.39 11.39 -18.83
N VAL A 2 -5.69 10.68 -17.96
CA VAL A 2 -4.68 11.25 -17.07
C VAL A 2 -3.31 10.87 -17.61
N MET A 3 -2.46 11.87 -17.83
CA MET A 3 -1.09 11.67 -18.29
C MET A 3 -0.16 11.68 -17.09
N MET A 4 0.72 10.69 -17.02
CA MET A 4 1.77 10.61 -16.02
C MET A 4 3.11 10.91 -16.66
N LYS A 5 3.95 11.64 -15.92
CA LYS A 5 5.33 11.90 -16.29
C LYS A 5 6.28 11.13 -15.40
N CYS A 6 7.16 10.36 -16.01
CA CYS A 6 8.23 9.68 -15.30
C CYS A 6 9.23 10.71 -14.75
N SER A 7 9.45 10.71 -13.44
CA SER A 7 10.42 11.59 -12.78
C SER A 7 11.89 11.22 -13.08
N VAL A 8 12.14 9.99 -13.52
CA VAL A 8 13.50 9.50 -13.83
C VAL A 8 13.92 9.84 -15.25
N CYS A 9 13.09 9.52 -16.25
CA CYS A 9 13.45 9.68 -17.67
C CYS A 9 12.63 10.72 -18.43
N GLY A 10 11.66 11.36 -17.78
CA GLY A 10 10.81 12.40 -18.36
C GLY A 10 9.75 11.91 -19.34
N PHE A 11 9.65 10.61 -19.61
CA PHE A 11 8.67 10.06 -20.54
C PHE A 11 7.24 10.24 -20.02
N GLU A 12 6.34 10.67 -20.89
CA GLU A 12 4.93 10.87 -20.59
C GLU A 12 4.11 9.73 -21.18
N PHE A 13 3.22 9.14 -20.38
CA PHE A 13 2.39 8.01 -20.78
C PHE A 13 1.01 8.08 -20.12
N GLU A 14 0.04 7.41 -20.71
CA GLU A 14 -1.31 7.35 -20.18
C GLU A 14 -1.35 6.46 -18.93
N ALA A 15 -1.88 6.99 -17.82
CA ALA A 15 -2.13 6.23 -16.61
C ALA A 15 -3.42 5.41 -16.73
N ALA A 16 -3.32 4.26 -17.42
CA ALA A 16 -4.44 3.36 -17.67
C ALA A 16 -4.60 2.32 -16.55
N LYS A 17 -5.84 1.88 -16.27
CA LYS A 17 -6.14 0.95 -15.16
C LYS A 17 -5.44 -0.40 -15.33
N GLU A 18 -5.16 -0.80 -16.56
CA GLU A 18 -4.59 -2.08 -16.95
C GLU A 18 -3.11 -2.21 -16.54
N ILE A 19 -2.41 -1.09 -16.41
CA ILE A 19 -0.99 -1.04 -16.02
C ILE A 19 -0.78 -0.54 -14.58
N HIS A 20 -1.88 -0.30 -13.87
CA HIS A 20 -1.89 0.07 -12.46
C HIS A 20 -1.68 -1.17 -11.57
N TYR A 21 -0.85 -1.03 -10.54
CA TYR A 21 -0.68 -2.07 -9.53
C TYR A 21 -0.46 -1.50 -8.14
N ILE A 22 -0.48 -2.39 -7.14
CA ILE A 22 -0.24 -2.04 -5.73
C ILE A 22 1.18 -2.43 -5.33
N ALA A 23 2.00 -1.45 -4.98
CA ALA A 23 3.33 -1.65 -4.41
C ALA A 23 3.26 -1.70 -2.88
N ARG A 24 4.15 -2.47 -2.26
CA ARG A 24 4.28 -2.56 -0.80
C ARG A 24 5.73 -2.31 -0.42
N VAL A 25 5.94 -1.41 0.53
CA VAL A 25 7.25 -1.23 1.17
C VAL A 25 7.22 -2.06 2.44
N LYS A 26 8.07 -3.10 2.49
CA LYS A 26 8.24 -3.86 3.73
C LYS A 26 8.81 -2.92 4.78
N GLY A 27 8.13 -2.85 5.93
CA GLY A 27 8.65 -2.15 7.10
C GLY A 27 10.05 -2.68 7.47
N SER A 28 10.82 -1.85 8.15
CA SER A 28 12.18 -2.20 8.56
C SER A 28 12.17 -3.52 9.34
N LYS A 29 12.86 -4.56 8.83
CA LYS A 29 12.98 -5.82 9.57
C LYS A 29 13.88 -5.59 10.79
N GLY A 30 13.28 -5.38 11.95
CA GLY A 30 13.97 -5.11 13.21
C GLY A 30 13.02 -4.93 14.39
N PHE A 31 13.54 -4.42 15.52
CA PHE A 31 12.79 -4.11 16.75
C PHE A 31 11.54 -3.22 16.53
N SER A 32 11.46 -2.54 15.39
CA SER A 32 10.32 -1.75 14.93
C SER A 32 9.03 -2.57 14.77
N ASN A 33 9.13 -3.89 14.55
CA ASN A 33 7.98 -4.79 14.55
C ASN A 33 7.32 -4.93 15.93
N LEU A 34 8.02 -4.65 17.04
CA LEU A 34 7.40 -4.63 18.38
C LEU A 34 6.50 -3.40 18.59
N PHE A 35 6.72 -2.33 17.83
CA PHE A 35 5.91 -1.12 17.87
C PHE A 35 4.84 -1.07 16.78
N GLY A 36 4.67 -2.16 16.02
CA GLY A 36 3.66 -2.24 14.97
C GLY A 36 3.93 -1.31 13.78
N GLU A 37 5.20 -1.15 13.36
CA GLU A 37 5.50 -0.40 12.13
C GLU A 37 4.73 -0.99 10.95
N GLU A 38 3.77 -0.22 10.48
CA GLU A 38 2.83 -0.65 9.47
C GLU A 38 3.50 -0.61 8.08
N GLU A 39 3.53 -1.74 7.36
CA GLU A 39 3.79 -1.77 5.91
C GLU A 39 2.96 -0.70 5.18
N SER A 40 3.65 0.24 4.52
CA SER A 40 3.05 1.24 3.64
C SER A 40 2.73 0.63 2.28
N ILE A 41 1.53 0.95 1.79
CA ILE A 41 0.97 0.41 0.54
C ILE A 41 0.74 1.59 -0.41
N PHE A 42 1.09 1.44 -1.69
CA PHE A 42 0.98 2.51 -2.68
C PHE A 42 0.30 2.04 -3.95
N ASP A 43 -0.44 2.93 -4.59
CA ASP A 43 -0.74 2.84 -6.02
C ASP A 43 0.50 3.16 -6.84
N ALA A 44 0.83 2.30 -7.79
CA ALA A 44 2.05 2.37 -8.56
C ALA A 44 1.86 2.02 -10.03
N PHE A 45 2.81 2.50 -10.84
CA PHE A 45 2.95 2.24 -12.27
C PHE A 45 4.42 2.07 -12.61
N ASP A 46 4.73 1.27 -13.62
CA ASP A 46 6.08 1.19 -14.18
C ASP A 46 6.18 2.05 -15.43
N CYS A 47 7.26 2.84 -15.54
CA CYS A 47 7.50 3.62 -16.74
C CYS A 47 7.76 2.66 -17.92
N PRO A 48 6.97 2.72 -19.01
CA PRO A 48 7.15 1.79 -20.14
C PRO A 48 8.46 2.02 -20.92
N LYS A 49 9.12 3.17 -20.72
CA LYS A 49 10.39 3.49 -21.38
C LYS A 49 11.61 3.00 -20.59
N CYS A 50 11.62 3.16 -19.27
CA CYS A 50 12.82 2.91 -18.45
C CYS A 50 12.61 1.89 -17.32
N GLY A 51 11.40 1.42 -17.10
CA GLY A 51 11.07 0.39 -16.11
C GLY A 51 11.08 0.87 -14.65
N CYS A 52 11.36 2.14 -14.36
CA CYS A 52 11.30 2.61 -12.98
C CYS A 52 9.85 2.62 -12.46
N GLN A 53 9.70 2.21 -11.20
CA GLN A 53 8.44 2.31 -10.48
C GLN A 53 8.15 3.77 -10.11
N ILE A 54 6.89 4.17 -10.27
CA ILE A 54 6.35 5.47 -9.88
C ILE A 54 5.24 5.22 -8.85
N ALA A 55 5.47 5.62 -7.59
CA ALA A 55 4.45 5.61 -6.55
C ALA A 55 3.60 6.88 -6.63
N VAL A 56 2.28 6.73 -6.69
CA VAL A 56 1.33 7.82 -7.01
C VAL A 56 0.52 8.25 -5.79
N GLN A 57 0.01 7.28 -5.04
CA GLN A 57 -0.86 7.55 -3.90
C GLN A 57 -0.63 6.53 -2.80
N GLU A 58 -0.45 6.98 -1.57
CA GLU A 58 -0.41 6.11 -0.40
C GLU A 58 -1.82 5.64 -0.05
N ARG A 59 -1.95 4.34 0.28
CA ARG A 59 -3.21 3.71 0.69
C ARG A 59 -3.20 3.49 2.19
N LYS A 60 -4.27 3.96 2.85
CA LYS A 60 -4.59 3.52 4.23
C LYS A 60 -5.04 2.06 4.21
N ARG A 61 -4.67 1.30 5.24
CA ARG A 61 -5.17 -0.06 5.42
C ARG A 61 -6.68 -0.05 5.67
N LYS A 62 -7.35 -1.11 5.25
CA LYS A 62 -8.69 -1.40 5.75
C LYS A 62 -8.54 -1.93 7.17
N LEU A 63 -9.23 -1.33 8.13
CA LEU A 63 -9.42 -1.94 9.44
C LEU A 63 -10.25 -3.21 9.23
N GLU A 64 -9.67 -4.39 9.45
CA GLU A 64 -10.48 -5.59 9.65
C GLU A 64 -11.25 -5.39 10.96
N LYS A 65 -12.58 -5.51 10.90
CA LYS A 65 -13.39 -5.49 12.12
C LYS A 65 -13.01 -6.74 12.91
N VAL A 66 -12.25 -6.56 13.97
CA VAL A 66 -12.13 -7.60 15.00
C VAL A 66 -13.52 -7.75 15.58
N MET A 67 -14.17 -8.88 15.32
CA MET A 67 -15.42 -9.21 16.00
C MET A 67 -15.07 -9.39 17.48
N GLU A 68 -15.64 -8.55 18.34
CA GLU A 68 -15.54 -8.64 19.79
C GLU A 68 -16.35 -9.85 20.27
N ASP A 69 -15.74 -11.03 20.23
CA ASP A 69 -16.27 -12.24 20.86
C ASP A 69 -15.87 -12.31 22.35
N GLU A 70 -16.22 -11.30 23.17
CA GLU A 70 -16.10 -11.41 24.63
C GLU A 70 -17.26 -10.71 25.35
N ALA A 71 -18.47 -11.24 25.18
CA ALA A 71 -19.61 -10.96 26.06
C ALA A 71 -20.29 -12.26 26.50
N ASN A 72 -19.53 -13.21 27.05
CA ASN A 72 -20.11 -14.23 27.93
C ASN A 72 -19.09 -14.81 28.92
N THR A 73 -18.44 -13.96 29.72
CA THR A 73 -18.00 -14.40 31.05
C THR A 73 -19.25 -14.50 31.93
N ALA A 74 -19.98 -15.61 31.81
CA ALA A 74 -20.93 -16.00 32.83
C ALA A 74 -20.14 -16.32 34.11
N LEU A 75 -20.35 -15.49 35.14
CA LEU A 75 -19.82 -15.66 36.49
C LEU A 75 -20.20 -17.05 37.04
N PRO A 76 -19.25 -17.86 37.54
CA PRO A 76 -19.60 -18.94 38.43
C PRO A 76 -19.86 -18.34 39.82
N TYR A 77 -21.12 -18.34 40.26
CA TYR A 77 -21.43 -18.50 41.68
C TYR A 77 -21.44 -20.00 42.00
#